data_AF-A0A3N5UP46-F1
#
_entry.id   AF-A0A3N5UP46-F1
#
_cell.length_a   1.000
_cell.length_b   1.000
_cell.length_c   1.000
_cell.angle_alpha   90.00
_cell.angle_beta   90.00
_cell.angle_gamma   90.00
#
_symmetry.space_group_name_H-M   'P 1'
#
loop_
_entity.id
_entity.type
_entity.pdbx_description
1 polymer ?
#
loop_
_entity_poly.entity_id
_entity_poly.type
_entity_poly.pdbx_seq_one_letter_code
_entity_poly.pdbx_strand_id
1 'polypeptide(L)'
;MKTLRLFTIVLLAVLVISTWGPAPAYAKSADTAPTNSTSLTVDLAKTKLARLRVNNKTGGTLYVSFAGERSYNFSTSSQGKTTFDAVIQPGKYTVTVTTSACKGKLSFKRNVKGGTVGLPGFSCKRK
;
A
#
# COMPACT_ATOMS: atom_id res chain seq x y z
N MET A 1 1.51 -49.66 -49.23
CA MET A 1 1.74 -48.19 -49.12
C MET A 1 0.45 -47.37 -49.27
N LYS A 2 -0.61 -47.67 -48.50
CA LYS A 2 -1.91 -46.94 -48.58
C LYS A 2 -2.41 -46.48 -47.20
N THR A 3 -2.03 -47.20 -46.14
CA THR A 3 -2.30 -46.84 -44.74
C THR A 3 -1.43 -45.68 -44.23
N LEU A 4 -0.19 -45.55 -44.71
CA LEU A 4 0.72 -44.48 -44.28
C LEU A 4 0.21 -43.08 -44.67
N ARG A 5 -0.45 -42.94 -45.84
CA ARG A 5 -1.02 -41.68 -46.32
C ARG A 5 -2.26 -41.24 -45.51
N LEU A 6 -3.04 -42.21 -45.02
CA LEU A 6 -4.21 -41.93 -44.17
C LEU A 6 -3.78 -41.41 -42.80
N PHE A 7 -2.75 -41.99 -42.18
CA PHE A 7 -2.22 -41.50 -40.90
C PHE A 7 -1.67 -40.08 -40.99
N THR A 8 -0.98 -39.71 -42.07
CA THR A 8 -0.50 -38.33 -42.27
C THR A 8 -1.65 -37.33 -42.44
N ILE A 9 -2.76 -37.72 -43.07
CA ILE A 9 -3.92 -36.82 -43.24
C ILE A 9 -4.65 -36.63 -41.91
N VAL A 10 -4.78 -37.69 -41.10
CA VAL A 10 -5.40 -37.60 -39.76
C VAL A 10 -4.55 -36.76 -38.81
N LEU A 11 -3.21 -36.89 -38.85
CA LEU A 11 -2.30 -36.06 -38.06
C LEU A 11 -2.36 -34.58 -38.46
N LEU A 12 -2.46 -34.27 -39.75
CA LEU A 12 -2.65 -32.90 -40.23
C LEU A 12 -4.01 -32.33 -39.82
N ALA A 13 -5.08 -33.13 -39.88
CA ALA A 13 -6.42 -32.70 -39.46
C ALA A 13 -6.47 -32.36 -37.95
N VAL A 14 -5.82 -33.15 -37.10
CA VAL A 14 -5.75 -32.87 -35.66
C VAL A 14 -4.99 -31.57 -35.37
N LEU A 15 -3.91 -31.30 -36.11
CA LEU A 15 -3.07 -30.11 -35.91
C LEU A 15 -3.79 -28.80 -36.29
N VAL A 16 -4.64 -28.83 -37.32
CA VAL A 16 -5.45 -27.68 -37.76
C VAL A 16 -6.63 -27.40 -36.81
N ILE A 17 -7.16 -28.40 -36.11
CA ILE A 17 -8.27 -28.20 -35.17
C ILE A 17 -7.77 -27.61 -33.83
N SER A 18 -6.52 -27.87 -33.44
CA SER A 18 -5.93 -27.35 -32.19
C SER A 18 -5.55 -25.86 -32.23
N THR A 19 -5.54 -25.19 -33.38
CA THR A 19 -5.22 -23.76 -33.48
C THR A 19 -6.44 -22.84 -33.29
N TRP A 20 -7.64 -23.41 -33.14
CA TRP A 20 -8.86 -22.68 -32.84
C TRP A 20 -9.31 -22.86 -31.38
N GLY A 21 -8.36 -22.85 -30.45
CA GLY A 21 -8.64 -22.52 -29.06
C GLY A 21 -8.50 -21.01 -28.87
N PRO A 22 -9.32 -20.35 -28.04
CA PRO A 22 -8.99 -19.01 -27.57
C PRO A 22 -7.58 -19.11 -26.95
N ALA A 23 -6.64 -18.28 -27.41
CA ALA A 23 -5.36 -18.15 -26.75
C ALA A 23 -5.65 -18.03 -25.24
N PRO A 24 -4.97 -18.78 -24.35
CA PRO A 24 -5.05 -18.45 -22.95
C PRO A 24 -4.68 -16.98 -22.91
N ALA A 25 -5.62 -16.15 -22.46
CA ALA A 25 -5.28 -14.83 -22.03
C ALA A 25 -4.28 -15.05 -20.90
N TYR A 26 -2.99 -15.09 -21.25
CA TYR A 26 -1.96 -14.58 -20.38
C TYR A 26 -2.52 -13.25 -19.95
N ALA A 27 -3.01 -13.21 -18.72
CA ALA A 27 -3.46 -12.00 -18.08
C ALA A 27 -2.22 -11.11 -18.01
N LYS A 28 -1.95 -10.42 -19.11
CA LYS A 28 -1.26 -9.15 -19.14
C LYS A 28 -1.95 -8.36 -18.06
N SER A 29 -1.26 -8.12 -16.96
CA SER A 29 -1.71 -7.21 -15.93
C SER A 29 -2.08 -5.92 -16.66
N ALA A 30 -3.38 -5.72 -16.81
CA ALA A 30 -3.90 -4.45 -17.22
C ALA A 30 -3.60 -3.55 -16.03
N ASP A 31 -2.48 -2.83 -16.14
CA ASP A 31 -2.35 -1.50 -15.57
C ASP A 31 -3.53 -0.69 -16.11
N THR A 32 -4.66 -0.84 -15.43
CA THR A 32 -5.76 0.08 -15.46
C THR A 32 -5.90 0.55 -14.04
N ALA A 33 -5.10 1.55 -13.68
CA ALA A 33 -5.60 2.54 -12.76
C ALA A 33 -6.86 3.14 -13.43
N PRO A 34 -8.01 2.96 -12.79
CA PRO A 34 -8.67 4.09 -12.23
C PRO A 34 -8.89 3.80 -10.76
N THR A 35 -8.19 4.59 -9.94
CA THR A 35 -8.80 5.19 -8.76
C THR A 35 -9.59 4.20 -7.90
N ASN A 36 -8.87 3.22 -7.33
CA ASN A 36 -9.40 2.33 -6.28
C ASN A 36 -9.57 3.09 -4.94
N SER A 37 -9.91 4.38 -5.00
CA SER A 37 -10.14 5.26 -3.85
C SER A 37 -11.48 4.96 -3.19
N THR A 38 -12.44 4.38 -3.92
CA THR A 38 -13.81 4.15 -3.41
C THR A 38 -13.92 2.83 -2.64
N SER A 39 -13.27 1.76 -3.08
CA SER A 39 -13.26 0.49 -2.32
C SER A 39 -12.40 0.60 -1.06
N LEU A 40 -11.23 1.26 -1.14
CA LEU A 40 -10.38 1.53 0.01
C LEU A 40 -11.06 2.46 1.02
N THR A 41 -11.79 3.50 0.59
CA THR A 41 -12.51 4.37 1.56
C THR A 41 -13.67 3.65 2.24
N VAL A 42 -14.38 2.78 1.52
CA VAL A 42 -15.48 1.96 2.09
C VAL A 42 -14.94 0.87 3.02
N ASP A 43 -13.82 0.23 2.70
CA ASP A 43 -13.18 -0.77 3.58
C ASP A 43 -12.54 -0.10 4.81
N LEU A 44 -11.87 1.04 4.65
CA LEU A 44 -11.34 1.82 5.77
C LEU A 44 -12.46 2.31 6.69
N ALA A 45 -13.59 2.76 6.15
CA ALA A 45 -14.72 3.23 6.95
C ALA A 45 -15.44 2.08 7.66
N LYS A 46 -15.63 0.93 6.99
CA LYS A 46 -16.27 -0.27 7.53
C LYS A 46 -15.42 -0.94 8.62
N THR A 47 -14.10 -0.95 8.45
CA THR A 47 -13.12 -1.53 9.38
C THR A 47 -12.54 -0.50 10.36
N LYS A 48 -13.01 0.76 10.30
CA LYS A 48 -12.53 1.92 11.09
C LYS A 48 -11.00 2.08 11.06
N LEU A 49 -10.38 1.73 9.94
CA LEU A 49 -8.95 1.88 9.73
C LEU A 49 -8.62 3.36 9.50
N ALA A 50 -7.41 3.76 9.89
CA ALA A 50 -6.93 5.12 9.78
C ALA A 50 -5.63 5.23 9.00
N ARG A 51 -5.49 6.26 8.17
CA ARG A 51 -4.21 6.65 7.55
C ARG A 51 -3.49 7.67 8.40
N LEU A 52 -2.16 7.61 8.44
CA LEU A 52 -1.36 8.61 9.14
C LEU A 52 -1.05 9.79 8.22
N ARG A 53 -1.30 11.01 8.69
CA ARG A 53 -0.81 12.24 8.06
C ARG A 53 0.12 12.99 9.01
N VAL A 54 1.34 13.21 8.56
CA VAL A 54 2.37 13.96 9.28
C VAL A 54 2.73 15.25 8.53
N ASN A 55 3.30 16.20 9.24
CA ASN A 55 3.89 17.40 8.64
C ASN A 55 5.31 17.60 9.17
N ASN A 56 6.30 17.24 8.36
CA ASN A 56 7.70 17.30 8.72
C ASN A 56 8.29 18.68 8.37
N LYS A 57 8.54 19.50 9.38
CA LYS A 57 9.20 20.80 9.27
C LYS A 57 10.56 20.82 9.98
N THR A 58 11.15 19.64 10.19
CA THR A 58 12.40 19.51 10.97
C THR A 58 13.67 19.61 10.12
N GLY A 59 13.55 19.41 8.80
CA GLY A 59 14.69 19.40 7.89
C GLY A 59 15.49 18.10 7.88
N GLY A 60 15.07 17.07 8.62
CA GLY A 60 15.64 15.71 8.58
C GLY A 60 14.57 14.64 8.52
N THR A 61 14.96 13.39 8.75
CA THR A 61 14.04 12.24 8.74
C THR A 61 13.21 12.24 10.01
N LEU A 62 11.90 12.23 9.85
CA LEU A 62 10.92 12.08 10.92
C LEU A 62 10.60 10.60 11.09
N TYR A 63 10.64 10.11 12.33
CA TYR A 63 10.24 8.75 12.71
C TYR A 63 9.07 8.85 13.67
N VAL A 64 8.00 8.10 13.40
CA VAL A 64 6.77 8.06 14.20
C VAL A 64 6.46 6.60 14.52
N SER A 65 6.37 6.29 15.81
CA SER A 65 6.04 4.96 16.30
C SER A 65 4.75 5.02 17.10
N PHE A 66 3.82 4.11 16.81
CA PHE A 66 2.60 3.88 17.57
C PHE A 66 2.80 2.59 18.36
N ALA A 67 2.66 2.66 19.69
CA ALA A 67 2.71 1.52 20.58
C ALA A 67 1.36 1.35 21.30
N GLY A 68 0.75 0.18 21.19
CA GLY A 68 -0.54 -0.14 21.80
C GLY A 68 -0.83 -1.64 21.64
N GLU A 69 -2.07 -2.00 21.37
CA GLU A 69 -2.48 -3.38 21.07
C GLU A 69 -1.83 -3.90 19.77
N ARG A 70 -1.55 -3.00 18.83
CA ARG A 70 -0.66 -3.22 17.70
C ARG A 70 0.42 -2.14 17.65
N SER A 71 1.53 -2.47 17.00
CA SER A 71 2.64 -1.55 16.83
C SER A 71 2.77 -1.15 15.37
N TYR A 72 2.99 0.14 15.10
CA TYR A 72 3.19 0.66 13.75
C TYR A 72 4.34 1.65 13.74
N ASN A 73 5.18 1.59 12.72
CA ASN A 73 6.32 2.49 12.56
C ASN A 73 6.26 3.14 11.19
N PHE A 74 6.47 4.45 11.16
CA PHE A 74 6.44 5.26 9.96
C PHE A 74 7.67 6.16 9.95
N SER A 75 8.26 6.35 8.77
CA SER A 75 9.37 7.27 8.60
C SER A 75 9.23 8.05 7.30
N THR A 76 9.55 9.34 7.33
CA THR A 76 9.60 10.17 6.13
C THR A 76 10.75 11.16 6.21
N SER A 77 11.54 11.25 5.14
CA SER A 77 12.55 12.29 4.94
C SER A 77 11.98 13.49 4.17
N SER A 78 10.80 13.36 3.56
CA SER A 78 10.15 14.45 2.84
C SER A 78 9.77 15.57 3.80
N GLN A 79 10.03 16.81 3.38
CA GLN A 79 9.58 18.01 4.08
C GLN A 79 8.12 18.32 3.71
N GLY A 80 7.36 18.87 4.65
CA GLY A 80 5.96 19.21 4.46
C GLY A 80 4.99 18.08 4.83
N LYS A 81 3.78 18.13 4.26
CA LYS A 81 2.71 17.18 4.57
C LYS A 81 2.94 15.86 3.83
N THR A 82 2.93 14.75 4.56
CA THR A 82 2.99 13.40 3.99
C THR A 82 1.86 12.57 4.56
N THR A 83 1.14 11.87 3.68
CA THR A 83 0.14 10.87 4.07
C THR A 83 0.72 9.50 3.74
N PHE A 84 0.72 8.59 4.72
CA PHE A 84 1.14 7.22 4.52
C PHE A 84 -0.03 6.37 4.02
N ASP A 85 0.24 5.46 3.10
CA ASP A 85 -0.76 4.50 2.59
C ASP A 85 -1.06 3.38 3.58
N ALA A 86 -0.10 3.09 4.47
CA ALA A 86 -0.27 2.10 5.52
C ALA A 86 -1.40 2.49 6.48
N VAL A 87 -2.24 1.50 6.78
CA VAL A 87 -3.44 1.62 7.60
C VAL A 87 -3.19 1.21 9.05
N ILE A 88 -3.71 2.00 9.97
CA ILE A 88 -3.64 1.82 11.42
C ILE A 88 -5.02 1.41 11.91
N GLN A 89 -5.09 0.34 12.68
CA GLN A 89 -6.34 -0.07 13.31
C GLN A 89 -6.80 0.91 14.39
N PRO A 90 -8.11 1.06 14.62
CA PRO A 90 -8.61 1.92 15.68
C PRO A 90 -8.16 1.40 17.05
N GLY A 91 -7.86 2.29 17.98
CA GLY A 91 -7.33 1.90 19.28
C GLY A 91 -6.63 3.04 20.03
N LYS A 92 -6.24 2.75 21.27
CA LYS A 92 -5.46 3.66 22.12
C LYS A 92 -3.98 3.36 21.93
N TYR A 93 -3.23 4.36 21.46
CA TYR A 93 -1.80 4.23 21.21
C TYR A 93 -1.01 5.28 21.97
N THR A 94 0.23 4.95 22.31
CA THR A 94 1.27 5.90 22.69
C THR A 94 2.10 6.19 21.45
N VAL A 95 2.06 7.43 20.98
CA VAL A 95 2.77 7.89 19.79
C VAL A 95 4.09 8.50 20.23
N THR A 96 5.19 7.92 19.75
CA THR A 96 6.55 8.44 19.93
C THR A 96 7.03 9.02 18.61
N VAL A 97 7.59 10.23 18.66
CA VAL A 97 8.14 10.93 17.50
C VAL A 97 9.57 11.33 17.80
N THR A 98 10.46 10.97 16.89
CA THR A 98 11.90 11.30 16.93
C THR A 98 12.34 11.80 15.57
N THR A 99 13.38 12.64 15.52
CA THR A 99 13.90 13.14 14.24
C THR A 99 15.40 12.95 14.18
N SER A 100 15.96 12.81 12.97
CA SER A 100 17.41 12.75 12.79
C SER A 100 18.07 14.13 12.82
N ALA A 101 17.34 15.19 12.46
CA ALA A 101 17.87 16.56 12.45
C ALA A 101 17.96 17.19 13.84
N CYS A 102 17.23 16.65 14.83
CA CYS A 102 17.08 17.29 16.14
C CYS A 102 17.13 16.24 17.23
N LYS A 103 17.93 16.48 18.26
CA LYS A 103 18.03 15.56 19.40
C LYS A 103 16.83 15.80 20.33
N GLY A 104 15.75 15.04 20.12
CA GLY A 104 14.54 15.12 20.93
C GLY A 104 13.56 13.98 20.67
N LYS A 105 12.82 13.59 21.71
CA LYS A 105 11.77 12.57 21.66
C LYS A 105 10.48 13.17 22.21
N LEU A 106 9.43 13.18 21.40
CA LEU A 106 8.09 13.57 21.81
C LEU A 106 7.26 12.30 21.99
N SER A 107 6.60 12.13 23.13
CA SER A 107 5.72 10.99 23.38
C SER A 107 4.38 11.46 23.93
N PHE A 108 3.28 11.02 23.32
CA PHE A 108 1.92 11.40 23.75
C PHE A 108 0.92 10.29 23.46
N LYS A 109 -0.18 10.25 24.23
CA LYS A 109 -1.27 9.30 24.01
C LYS A 109 -2.21 9.81 22.91
N ARG A 110 -2.64 8.92 22.02
CA ARG A 110 -3.58 9.20 20.94
C ARG A 110 -4.60 8.09 20.81
N ASN A 111 -5.88 8.47 20.73
CA ASN A 111 -6.96 7.53 20.43
C ASN A 111 -7.32 7.63 18.94
N VAL A 112 -7.14 6.53 18.20
CA VAL A 112 -7.41 6.42 16.76
C VAL A 112 -8.81 5.85 16.58
N LYS A 113 -9.69 6.61 15.91
CA LYS A 113 -11.10 6.24 15.71
C LYS A 113 -11.44 5.83 14.25
N GLY A 114 -10.43 5.74 13.38
CA GLY A 114 -10.57 5.55 11.93
C GLY A 114 -10.40 6.84 11.12
N GLY A 115 -10.33 6.71 9.78
CA GLY A 115 -10.23 7.84 8.85
C GLY A 115 -8.79 8.31 8.61
N THR A 116 -8.47 9.55 8.97
CA THR A 116 -7.10 10.09 8.87
C THR A 116 -6.64 10.66 10.20
N VAL A 117 -5.56 10.13 10.75
CA VAL A 117 -4.90 10.62 11.95
C VAL A 117 -3.90 11.70 11.54
N GLY A 118 -4.31 12.95 11.68
CA GLY A 118 -3.39 14.09 11.59
C GLY A 118 -2.58 14.22 12.88
N LEU A 119 -1.25 14.26 12.74
CA LEU A 119 -0.35 14.71 13.80
C LEU A 119 -0.01 16.20 13.63
N PRO A 120 0.32 16.90 14.73
CA PRO A 120 0.78 18.29 14.65
C PRO A 120 2.06 18.39 13.80
N GLY A 121 2.35 19.61 13.34
CA GLY A 121 3.59 19.86 12.61
C GLY A 121 4.80 19.74 13.53
N PHE A 122 5.78 18.94 13.14
CA PHE A 122 7.02 18.79 13.87
C PHE A 122 8.05 19.76 13.30
N SER A 123 8.44 20.77 14.08
CA SER A 123 9.51 21.69 13.74
C SER A 123 10.60 21.63 14.80
N CYS A 124 11.82 21.99 14.41
CA CYS A 124 12.91 22.18 15.34
C CYS A 124 13.47 23.58 15.15
N LYS A 125 13.84 24.23 16.24
CA LYS A 125 14.76 25.35 16.15
C LYS A 125 16.15 24.76 15.95
N ARG A 126 16.77 25.02 14.78
CA ARG A 126 18.23 24.88 14.66
C ARG A 126 18.85 25.80 15.69
N LYS A 127 19.67 25.26 16.57
CA LYS A 127 20.55 26.05 17.46
C LYS A 127 21.74 26.53 16.65
#